data_AF-A0A946GS48-F1
#
_entry.id   AF-A0A946GS48-F1
#
_cell.length_a   1.000
_cell.length_b   1.000
_cell.length_c   1.000
_cell.angle_alpha   90.00
_cell.angle_beta   90.00
_cell.angle_gamma   90.00
#
_symmetry.space_group_name_H-M   'P 1'
#
loop_
_entity.id
_entity.type
_entity.pdbx_description
1 polymer ?
#
loop_
_entity_poly.entity_id
_entity_poly.type
_entity_poly.pdbx_seq_one_letter_code
_entity_poly.pdbx_strand_id
1 'polypeptide(L)'
;NVTAVWLGVMVGLNIQTSFLTPPFGFALFYLRGVAPAIVKTLHIYKGAIAFIGLQLVGLFIAGAFPTLINYLPNRTYLTSDTAPPPNNPRIQLCLEDMVFGGYARQKNDIEQALKLVKKLDTAYFPDKYRQNLNEGFNDMSKVFATISQIEKAEKDLQSYVVEYEPLHREVRSIQRDVRKIGKKIELLEDGIKQIEFSEEPDESAMKDLENQIAELKSDQQLLTVKIPEQWKSAREQYLALAKKEKIARNKYRRLVDDSYQVVVDTRLMIAAADELKQLQPELEALFMVIRDAEFKDAMAQIKVVESSLSSIKNAHPVKSKLSKARRALKKTQDRDKASGQLVKAIQILEVEIEWRTSAKKKFSHGLEQFDNVVKNTVGLRMQDRLKIEQAEEIAGCLAHHKDISLAF
;
A
#
# COMPACT_ATOMS: atom_id res chain seq x y z
N ASN A 1 -11.03 -3.54 -13.51
CA ASN A 1 -10.47 -2.32 -14.15
C ASN A 1 -9.58 -2.61 -15.36
N VAL A 2 -9.90 -2.03 -16.53
CA VAL A 2 -8.95 -1.85 -17.63
C VAL A 2 -7.86 -0.89 -17.16
N THR A 3 -6.59 -1.27 -17.24
CA THR A 3 -5.48 -0.39 -16.85
C THR A 3 -5.25 0.65 -17.96
N ALA A 4 -4.83 1.86 -17.58
CA ALA A 4 -4.45 2.89 -18.56
C ALA A 4 -3.35 2.38 -19.51
N VAL A 5 -2.45 1.52 -19.00
CA VAL A 5 -1.39 0.87 -19.77
C VAL A 5 -1.97 -0.07 -20.83
N TRP A 6 -2.89 -0.97 -20.45
CA TRP A 6 -3.54 -1.87 -21.41
C TRP A 6 -4.29 -1.09 -22.49
N LEU A 7 -5.03 -0.05 -22.10
CA LEU A 7 -5.75 0.78 -23.07
C LEU A 7 -4.79 1.48 -24.03
N GLY A 8 -3.70 2.05 -23.52
CA GLY A 8 -2.67 2.69 -24.33
C GLY A 8 -2.02 1.73 -25.32
N VAL A 9 -1.70 0.50 -24.88
CA VAL A 9 -1.14 -0.53 -25.76
C VAL A 9 -2.15 -0.97 -26.82
N MET A 10 -3.42 -1.19 -26.45
CA MET A 10 -4.47 -1.57 -27.42
C MET A 10 -4.71 -0.46 -28.46
N VAL A 11 -4.75 0.81 -28.02
CA VAL A 11 -4.86 1.95 -28.93
C VAL A 11 -3.63 2.05 -29.83
N GLY A 12 -2.42 1.90 -29.27
CA GLY A 12 -1.18 1.93 -30.03
C GLY A 12 -1.10 0.84 -31.10
N LEU A 13 -1.42 -0.41 -30.76
CA LEU A 13 -1.47 -1.53 -31.70
C LEU A 13 -2.52 -1.30 -32.80
N ASN A 14 -3.70 -0.79 -32.42
CA ASN A 14 -4.76 -0.50 -33.38
C ASN A 14 -4.37 0.63 -34.35
N ILE A 15 -3.78 1.72 -33.84
CA ILE A 15 -3.26 2.82 -34.68
C ILE A 15 -2.11 2.34 -35.57
N GLN A 16 -1.19 1.50 -35.07
CA GLN A 16 -0.12 0.94 -35.90
C GLN A 16 -0.68 0.08 -37.04
N THR A 17 -1.74 -0.68 -36.76
CA THR A 17 -2.43 -1.50 -37.78
C THR A 17 -3.12 -0.61 -38.82
N SER A 18 -3.66 0.55 -38.42
CA SER A 18 -4.32 1.49 -39.35
C SER A 18 -3.37 2.13 -40.36
N PHE A 19 -2.06 2.23 -40.07
CA PHE A 19 -1.04 2.68 -41.04
C PHE A 19 -0.82 1.73 -42.22
N LEU A 20 -1.32 0.49 -42.15
CA LEU A 20 -1.29 -0.50 -43.23
C LEU A 20 -2.67 -0.75 -43.85
N THR A 21 -3.75 -0.09 -43.41
CA THR A 21 -5.09 -0.25 -44.01
C THR A 21 -5.58 1.06 -44.64
N PRO A 22 -5.98 1.05 -45.94
CA PRO A 22 -6.63 2.21 -46.54
C PRO A 22 -7.90 2.60 -45.76
N PRO A 23 -8.21 3.90 -45.57
CA PRO A 23 -7.60 5.10 -46.17
C PRO A 23 -6.37 5.68 -45.44
N PHE A 24 -6.05 5.21 -44.23
CA PHE A 24 -4.93 5.70 -43.40
C PHE A 24 -3.56 5.04 -43.71
N GLY A 25 -3.52 4.20 -44.75
CA GLY A 25 -2.39 3.41 -45.20
C GLY A 25 -1.18 4.18 -45.74
N PHE A 26 -0.70 5.22 -45.05
CA PHE A 26 0.40 6.09 -45.50
C PHE A 26 1.65 5.30 -45.90
N ALA A 27 1.98 4.22 -45.20
CA ALA A 27 3.11 3.36 -45.53
C ALA A 27 2.95 2.70 -46.92
N LEU A 28 1.71 2.31 -47.28
CA LEU A 28 1.40 1.73 -48.59
C LEU A 28 1.46 2.78 -49.70
N PHE A 29 1.04 4.01 -49.41
CA PHE A 29 1.17 5.13 -50.36
C PHE A 29 2.63 5.56 -50.57
N TYR A 30 3.46 5.56 -49.52
CA TYR A 30 4.90 5.77 -49.64
C TYR A 30 5.56 4.71 -50.53
N LEU A 31 5.30 3.42 -50.26
CA LEU A 31 5.79 2.31 -51.08
C LEU A 31 5.35 2.45 -52.54
N ARG A 32 4.11 2.89 -52.79
CA ARG A 32 3.64 3.16 -54.15
C ARG A 32 4.41 4.31 -54.82
N GLY A 33 4.79 5.34 -54.07
CA GLY A 33 5.55 6.50 -54.57
C GLY A 33 6.97 6.17 -55.03
N VAL A 34 7.61 5.16 -54.44
CA VAL A 34 8.96 4.70 -54.83
C VAL A 34 8.96 3.44 -55.72
N ALA A 35 7.83 2.75 -55.85
CA ALA A 35 7.74 1.52 -56.64
C ALA A 35 7.68 1.78 -58.16
N PRO A 36 8.44 1.02 -58.98
CA PRO A 36 8.41 1.13 -60.43
C PRO A 36 7.03 0.75 -60.99
N ALA A 37 6.66 1.31 -62.15
CA ALA A 37 5.32 1.19 -62.74
C ALA A 37 4.86 -0.25 -63.03
N ILE A 38 5.80 -1.20 -63.07
CA ILE A 38 5.52 -2.63 -63.21
C ILE A 38 4.84 -3.23 -61.97
N VAL A 39 5.03 -2.64 -60.79
CA VAL A 39 4.39 -3.07 -59.53
C VAL A 39 3.06 -2.35 -59.38
N LYS A 40 1.97 -3.05 -59.72
CA LYS A 40 0.60 -2.56 -59.51
C LYS A 40 0.28 -2.43 -58.02
N THR A 41 -0.58 -1.47 -57.67
CA THR A 41 -1.05 -1.24 -56.29
C THR A 41 -1.65 -2.49 -55.63
N LEU A 42 -2.32 -3.34 -56.42
CA LEU A 42 -2.84 -4.63 -55.95
C LEU A 42 -1.76 -5.60 -55.46
N HIS A 43 -0.57 -5.59 -56.05
CA HIS A 43 0.55 -6.43 -55.58
C HIS A 43 1.06 -5.95 -54.21
N ILE A 44 1.10 -4.64 -54.01
CA ILE A 44 1.47 -4.02 -52.72
C ILE A 44 0.43 -4.39 -51.65
N TYR A 45 -0.87 -4.24 -51.94
CA TYR A 45 -1.93 -4.61 -51.00
C TYR A 45 -1.95 -6.11 -50.67
N LYS A 46 -1.74 -6.97 -51.66
CA LYS A 46 -1.71 -8.42 -51.46
C LYS A 46 -0.54 -8.85 -50.56
N GLY A 47 0.61 -8.19 -50.67
CA GLY A 47 1.73 -8.39 -49.75
C GLY A 47 1.42 -7.88 -48.34
N ALA A 48 0.79 -6.71 -48.23
CA ALA A 48 0.44 -6.08 -46.96
C ALA A 48 -0.59 -6.88 -46.14
N ILE A 49 -1.53 -7.56 -46.79
CA ILE A 49 -2.56 -8.39 -46.13
C ILE A 49 -1.95 -9.44 -45.18
N ALA A 50 -0.83 -10.06 -45.55
CA ALA A 50 -0.15 -11.02 -44.68
C ALA A 50 0.32 -10.37 -43.36
N PHE A 51 0.87 -9.15 -43.44
CA PHE A 51 1.32 -8.39 -42.27
C PHE A 51 0.15 -7.87 -41.43
N ILE A 52 -0.93 -7.41 -42.07
CA ILE A 52 -2.17 -7.02 -41.37
C ILE A 52 -2.72 -8.23 -40.61
N GLY A 53 -2.73 -9.42 -41.24
CA GLY A 53 -3.14 -10.65 -40.57
C GLY A 53 -2.33 -10.94 -39.31
N LEU A 54 -1.00 -10.83 -39.38
CA LEU A 54 -0.12 -10.98 -38.21
C LEU A 54 -0.39 -9.91 -37.13
N GLN A 55 -0.64 -8.66 -37.52
CA GLN A 55 -0.97 -7.59 -36.58
C GLN A 55 -2.32 -7.81 -35.89
N LEU A 56 -3.34 -8.28 -36.62
CA LEU A 56 -4.64 -8.64 -36.05
C LEU A 56 -4.54 -9.81 -35.08
N VAL A 57 -3.69 -10.81 -35.37
CA VAL A 57 -3.37 -11.89 -34.43
C VAL A 57 -2.71 -11.32 -33.16
N GLY A 58 -1.74 -10.42 -33.31
CA GLY A 58 -1.11 -9.72 -32.18
C GLY A 58 -2.12 -8.92 -31.33
N LEU A 59 -3.01 -8.17 -31.98
CA LEU A 59 -4.09 -7.41 -31.33
C LEU A 59 -5.06 -8.34 -30.61
N PHE A 60 -5.39 -9.49 -31.20
CA PHE A 60 -6.24 -10.50 -30.58
C PHE A 60 -5.59 -11.10 -29.32
N ILE A 61 -4.30 -11.46 -29.39
CA ILE A 61 -3.55 -11.97 -28.23
C ILE A 61 -3.50 -10.91 -27.11
N ALA A 62 -3.16 -9.67 -27.45
CA ALA A 62 -3.12 -8.55 -26.51
C ALA A 62 -4.49 -8.27 -25.86
N GLY A 63 -5.57 -8.39 -26.63
CA GLY A 63 -6.93 -8.21 -26.16
C GLY A 63 -7.41 -9.36 -25.27
N ALA A 64 -7.12 -10.61 -25.64
CA ALA A 64 -7.53 -11.80 -24.91
C ALA A 64 -6.74 -12.02 -23.61
N PHE A 65 -5.48 -11.58 -23.56
CA PHE A 65 -4.59 -11.78 -22.42
C PHE A 65 -4.04 -10.46 -21.86
N PRO A 66 -4.87 -9.66 -21.16
CA PRO A 66 -4.43 -8.39 -20.56
C PRO A 66 -3.28 -8.55 -19.54
N THR A 67 -3.14 -9.74 -18.95
CA THR A 67 -2.06 -10.10 -18.03
C THR A 67 -0.68 -9.96 -18.66
N LEU A 68 -0.53 -10.28 -19.96
CA LEU A 68 0.74 -10.13 -20.67
C LEU A 68 1.20 -8.68 -20.72
N ILE A 69 0.26 -7.75 -20.95
CA ILE A 69 0.56 -6.32 -21.05
C ILE A 69 0.87 -5.72 -19.67
N ASN A 70 0.16 -6.15 -18.62
CA ASN A 70 0.34 -5.58 -17.29
C ASN A 70 1.54 -6.15 -16.52
N TYR A 71 1.96 -7.38 -16.82
CA TYR A 71 3.03 -8.05 -16.09
C TYR A 71 4.36 -7.31 -16.19
N LEU A 72 4.83 -7.02 -17.40
CA LEU A 72 6.15 -6.42 -17.61
C LEU A 72 6.27 -5.03 -16.97
N PRO A 73 5.31 -4.08 -17.15
CA PRO A 73 5.33 -2.80 -16.44
C PRO A 73 5.33 -2.95 -14.92
N ASN A 74 4.53 -3.86 -14.37
CA ASN A 74 4.50 -4.11 -12.92
C ASN A 74 5.85 -4.66 -12.43
N ARG A 75 6.45 -5.60 -13.17
CA ARG A 75 7.78 -6.16 -12.84
C ARG A 75 8.82 -5.05 -12.84
N THR A 76 8.94 -4.30 -13.93
CA THR A 76 9.92 -3.21 -14.05
C THR A 76 9.75 -2.16 -12.96
N TYR A 77 8.50 -1.81 -12.60
CA TYR A 77 8.20 -0.87 -11.52
C TYR A 77 8.64 -1.42 -10.15
N LEU A 78 8.30 -2.67 -9.82
CA LEU A 78 8.60 -3.29 -8.53
C LEU A 78 10.08 -3.69 -8.36
N THR A 79 10.82 -3.83 -9.46
CA THR A 79 12.27 -4.10 -9.43
C THR A 79 13.13 -2.85 -9.65
N SER A 80 12.52 -1.67 -9.83
CA SER A 80 13.27 -0.42 -10.02
C SER A 80 13.87 0.10 -8.71
N ASP A 81 14.86 1.00 -8.82
CA ASP A 81 15.39 1.71 -7.64
C ASP A 81 14.35 2.62 -6.97
N THR A 82 13.31 2.99 -7.71
CA THR A 82 12.14 3.75 -7.22
C THR A 82 10.99 2.86 -6.77
N ALA A 83 11.23 1.56 -6.57
CA ALA A 83 10.20 0.61 -6.17
C ALA A 83 9.56 1.03 -4.83
N PRO A 84 8.23 0.85 -4.69
CA PRO A 84 7.56 1.16 -3.45
C PRO A 84 7.99 0.18 -2.34
N PRO A 85 7.97 0.62 -1.07
CA PRO A 85 8.22 -0.28 0.05
C PRO A 85 7.14 -1.38 0.15
N PRO A 86 7.47 -2.56 0.68
CA PRO A 86 6.56 -3.68 0.92
C PRO A 86 5.27 -3.34 1.70
N ASN A 87 5.25 -2.26 2.49
CA ASN A 87 4.06 -1.80 3.21
C ASN A 87 3.05 -0.98 2.35
N ASN A 88 3.35 -0.75 1.07
CA ASN A 88 2.49 0.04 0.18
C ASN A 88 1.09 -0.58 0.05
N PRO A 89 -0.01 0.16 0.30
CA PRO A 89 -1.38 -0.36 0.24
C PRO A 89 -1.76 -1.03 -1.09
N ARG A 90 -1.18 -0.61 -2.22
CA ARG A 90 -1.54 -1.10 -3.56
C ARG A 90 -1.11 -2.55 -3.81
N ILE A 91 -0.06 -3.01 -3.14
CA ILE A 91 0.52 -4.34 -3.37
C ILE A 91 0.11 -5.37 -2.30
N GLN A 92 -0.60 -4.94 -1.25
CA GLN A 92 -0.80 -5.75 -0.05
C GLN A 92 -1.53 -7.05 -0.28
N LEU A 93 -2.56 -7.06 -1.13
CA LEU A 93 -3.31 -8.28 -1.39
C LEU A 93 -2.40 -9.35 -2.01
N CYS A 94 -1.67 -9.00 -3.07
CA CYS A 94 -0.72 -9.90 -3.73
C CYS A 94 0.44 -10.30 -2.82
N LEU A 95 0.95 -9.37 -2.00
CA LEU A 95 1.98 -9.67 -1.01
C LEU A 95 1.48 -10.67 0.04
N GLU A 96 0.25 -10.49 0.52
CA GLU A 96 -0.39 -11.41 1.47
C GLU A 96 -0.60 -12.78 0.84
N ASP A 97 -1.10 -12.88 -0.38
CA ASP A 97 -1.34 -14.16 -1.06
C ASP A 97 -0.03 -14.96 -1.21
N MET A 98 1.06 -14.30 -1.63
CA MET A 98 2.41 -14.88 -1.69
C MET A 98 2.86 -15.36 -0.30
N VAL A 99 2.75 -14.50 0.72
CA VAL A 99 3.22 -14.80 2.08
C VAL A 99 2.40 -15.91 2.74
N PHE A 100 1.09 -15.96 2.50
CA PHE A 100 0.21 -17.02 3.01
C PHE A 100 0.57 -18.38 2.43
N GLY A 101 0.90 -18.46 1.13
CA GLY A 101 1.50 -19.65 0.53
C GLY A 101 2.87 -20.04 1.11
N GLY A 102 3.65 -19.04 1.56
CA GLY A 102 4.90 -19.25 2.31
C GLY A 102 4.69 -19.83 3.70
N TYR A 103 3.71 -19.33 4.46
CA TYR A 103 3.41 -19.77 5.82
C TYR A 103 3.04 -21.24 5.92
N ALA A 104 2.30 -21.78 4.94
CA ALA A 104 1.96 -23.20 4.91
C ALA A 104 3.21 -24.10 4.93
N ARG A 105 4.31 -23.65 4.30
CA ARG A 105 5.59 -24.37 4.24
C ARG A 105 6.48 -24.12 5.45
N GLN A 106 6.49 -22.89 5.97
CA GLN A 106 7.40 -22.44 7.04
C GLN A 106 6.81 -22.46 8.45
N LYS A 107 5.56 -22.93 8.62
CA LYS A 107 4.87 -22.92 9.92
C LYS A 107 5.70 -23.55 11.03
N ASN A 108 6.22 -24.76 10.79
CA ASN A 108 7.02 -25.49 11.78
C ASN A 108 8.30 -24.73 12.12
N ASP A 109 8.97 -24.13 11.14
CA ASP A 109 10.21 -23.38 11.34
C ASP A 109 9.97 -22.14 12.20
N ILE A 110 8.89 -21.39 11.93
CA ILE A 110 8.50 -20.20 12.69
C ILE A 110 8.14 -20.58 14.14
N GLU A 111 7.35 -21.64 14.33
CA GLU A 111 6.99 -22.12 15.67
C GLU A 111 8.21 -22.61 16.46
N GLN A 112 9.14 -23.31 15.81
CA GLN A 112 10.40 -23.73 16.43
C GLN A 112 11.29 -22.54 16.76
N ALA A 113 11.45 -21.59 15.85
CA ALA A 113 12.21 -20.36 16.07
C ALA A 113 11.64 -19.56 17.25
N LEU A 114 10.30 -19.45 17.35
CA LEU A 114 9.63 -18.83 18.50
C LEU A 114 9.90 -19.58 19.81
N LYS A 115 9.91 -20.91 19.81
CA LYS A 115 10.24 -21.71 20.99
C LYS A 115 11.69 -21.52 21.41
N LEU A 116 12.62 -21.44 20.46
CA LEU A 116 14.05 -21.25 20.73
C LEU A 116 14.33 -19.84 21.26
N VAL A 117 13.81 -18.80 20.61
CA VAL A 117 14.06 -17.41 21.02
C VAL A 117 13.46 -17.09 22.40
N LYS A 118 12.30 -17.68 22.74
CA LYS A 118 11.67 -17.52 24.06
C LYS A 118 12.45 -18.19 25.21
N LYS A 119 13.34 -19.14 24.90
CA LYS A 119 14.20 -19.80 25.90
C LYS A 119 15.50 -19.05 26.18
N LEU A 120 15.84 -18.03 25.39
CA LEU A 120 17.04 -17.25 25.60
C LEU A 120 16.97 -16.51 26.93
N ASP A 121 18.12 -16.39 27.59
CA ASP A 121 18.23 -15.62 28.82
C ASP A 121 17.93 -14.15 28.56
N THR A 122 16.91 -13.63 29.24
CA THR A 122 16.45 -12.24 29.21
C THR A 122 16.47 -11.59 30.59
N ALA A 123 17.09 -12.22 31.60
CA ALA A 123 17.07 -11.74 32.98
C ALA A 123 17.73 -10.36 33.15
N TYR A 124 18.72 -10.06 32.31
CA TYR A 124 19.43 -8.78 32.31
C TYR A 124 18.71 -7.66 31.54
N PHE A 125 17.61 -7.95 30.85
CA PHE A 125 16.81 -6.88 30.22
C PHE A 125 16.00 -6.12 31.29
N PRO A 126 15.92 -4.79 31.20
CA PRO A 126 14.94 -4.01 31.95
C PRO A 126 13.52 -4.57 31.76
N ASP A 127 12.72 -4.58 32.85
CA ASP A 127 11.40 -5.22 32.88
C ASP A 127 10.48 -4.80 31.72
N LYS A 128 10.47 -3.51 31.39
CA LYS A 128 9.66 -2.96 30.29
C LYS A 128 10.06 -3.54 28.93
N TYR A 129 11.36 -3.69 28.66
CA TYR A 129 11.84 -4.26 27.39
C TYR A 129 11.58 -5.76 27.34
N ARG A 130 11.77 -6.46 28.46
CA ARG A 130 11.45 -7.88 28.58
C ARG A 130 9.97 -8.17 28.34
N GLN A 131 9.09 -7.35 28.93
CA GLN A 131 7.64 -7.46 28.72
C GLN A 131 7.28 -7.23 27.25
N ASN A 132 7.75 -6.14 26.65
CA ASN A 132 7.48 -5.82 25.25
C ASN A 132 7.98 -6.92 24.30
N LEU A 133 9.16 -7.49 24.57
CA LEU A 133 9.73 -8.60 23.81
C LEU A 133 8.87 -9.87 23.90
N ASN A 134 8.44 -10.22 25.11
CA ASN A 134 7.56 -11.36 25.32
C ASN A 134 6.17 -11.16 24.68
N GLU A 135 5.60 -9.97 24.76
CA GLU A 135 4.36 -9.59 24.09
C GLU A 135 4.50 -9.72 22.57
N GLY A 136 5.56 -9.17 21.98
CA GLY A 136 5.87 -9.29 20.56
C GLY A 136 5.96 -10.75 20.09
N PHE A 137 6.70 -11.61 20.81
CA PHE A 137 6.77 -13.04 20.47
C PHE A 137 5.46 -13.80 20.69
N ASN A 138 4.64 -13.37 21.65
CA ASN A 138 3.30 -13.93 21.85
C ASN A 138 2.35 -13.50 20.72
N ASP A 139 2.46 -12.26 20.25
CA ASP A 139 1.66 -11.75 19.14
C ASP A 139 2.05 -12.42 17.81
N MET A 140 3.34 -12.66 17.55
CA MET A 140 3.77 -13.47 16.41
C MET A 140 3.16 -14.88 16.41
N SER A 141 2.99 -15.50 17.58
CA SER A 141 2.36 -16.82 17.66
C SER A 141 0.88 -16.82 17.27
N LYS A 142 0.22 -15.66 17.28
CA LYS A 142 -1.19 -15.48 16.88
C LYS A 142 -1.37 -15.28 15.37
N VAL A 143 -0.28 -15.18 14.61
CA VAL A 143 -0.33 -14.93 13.16
C VAL A 143 -1.17 -15.97 12.43
N PHE A 144 -0.93 -17.26 12.67
CA PHE A 144 -1.67 -18.34 12.01
C PHE A 144 -3.17 -18.34 12.34
N ALA A 145 -3.52 -18.03 13.59
CA ALA A 145 -4.92 -17.89 13.99
C ALA A 145 -5.60 -16.72 13.27
N THR A 146 -4.86 -15.63 13.03
CA THR A 146 -5.38 -14.46 12.31
C THR A 146 -5.53 -14.73 10.81
N ILE A 147 -4.62 -15.50 10.21
CA ILE A 147 -4.73 -15.95 8.81
C ILE A 147 -5.99 -16.80 8.63
N SER A 148 -6.26 -17.75 9.53
CA SER A 148 -7.49 -18.55 9.49
C SER A 148 -8.77 -17.69 9.60
N GLN A 149 -8.74 -16.58 10.36
CA GLN A 149 -9.85 -15.62 10.41
C GLN A 149 -10.05 -14.89 9.08
N ILE A 150 -8.97 -14.58 8.35
CA ILE A 150 -9.02 -13.98 7.02
C ILE A 150 -9.61 -14.97 6.02
N GLU A 151 -9.07 -16.19 5.95
CA GLU A 151 -9.56 -17.25 5.05
C GLU A 151 -11.05 -17.51 5.24
N LYS A 152 -11.51 -17.54 6.51
CA LYS A 152 -12.94 -17.68 6.81
C LYS A 152 -13.75 -16.47 6.31
N ALA A 153 -13.30 -15.25 6.58
CA ALA A 153 -14.03 -14.05 6.16
C ALA A 153 -14.07 -13.90 4.64
N GLU A 154 -12.99 -14.26 3.96
CA GLU A 154 -12.90 -14.30 2.50
C GLU A 154 -13.82 -15.37 1.92
N LYS A 155 -13.84 -16.58 2.49
CA LYS A 155 -14.77 -17.64 2.07
C LYS A 155 -16.23 -17.24 2.25
N ASP A 156 -16.58 -16.66 3.41
CA ASP A 156 -17.92 -16.14 3.68
C ASP A 156 -18.32 -15.11 2.59
N LEU A 157 -17.44 -14.17 2.26
CA LEU A 157 -17.67 -13.16 1.22
C LEU A 157 -17.82 -13.78 -0.17
N GLN A 158 -16.89 -14.64 -0.58
CA GLN A 158 -16.90 -15.26 -1.92
C GLN A 158 -18.13 -16.15 -2.14
N SER A 159 -18.58 -16.87 -1.10
CA SER A 159 -19.81 -17.65 -1.18
C SER A 159 -21.04 -16.76 -1.43
N TYR A 160 -21.08 -15.58 -0.83
CA TYR A 160 -22.17 -14.63 -1.01
C TYR A 160 -22.11 -13.87 -2.35
N VAL A 161 -20.91 -13.64 -2.88
CA VAL A 161 -20.70 -12.99 -4.18
C VAL A 161 -21.44 -13.70 -5.31
N VAL A 162 -21.49 -15.04 -5.29
CA VAL A 162 -22.15 -15.86 -6.34
C VAL A 162 -23.63 -15.49 -6.51
N GLU A 163 -24.35 -15.27 -5.40
CA GLU A 163 -25.77 -14.89 -5.41
C GLU A 163 -25.97 -13.38 -5.56
N TYR A 164 -25.04 -12.58 -5.02
CA TYR A 164 -25.13 -11.12 -5.03
C TYR A 164 -24.81 -10.50 -6.40
N GLU A 165 -23.87 -11.07 -7.15
CA GLU A 165 -23.38 -10.51 -8.41
C GLU A 165 -24.48 -10.34 -9.48
N PRO A 166 -25.34 -11.34 -9.76
CA PRO A 166 -26.44 -11.18 -10.72
C PRO A 166 -27.41 -10.07 -10.32
N LEU A 167 -27.82 -10.06 -9.04
CA LEU A 167 -28.72 -9.04 -8.48
C LEU A 167 -28.12 -7.64 -8.56
N HIS A 168 -26.83 -7.50 -8.24
CA HIS A 168 -26.12 -6.23 -8.36
C HIS A 168 -26.11 -5.73 -9.80
N ARG A 169 -25.74 -6.59 -10.76
CA ARG A 169 -25.68 -6.20 -12.18
C ARG A 169 -27.03 -5.78 -12.74
N GLU A 170 -28.11 -6.49 -12.37
CA GLU A 170 -29.47 -6.14 -12.74
C GLU A 170 -29.85 -4.75 -12.23
N VAL A 171 -29.69 -4.51 -10.92
CA VAL A 171 -30.03 -3.22 -10.31
C VAL A 171 -29.16 -2.09 -10.86
N ARG A 172 -27.87 -2.34 -11.14
CA ARG A 172 -27.00 -1.34 -11.78
C ARG A 172 -27.42 -1.01 -13.20
N SER A 173 -27.94 -1.99 -13.95
CA SER A 173 -28.50 -1.71 -15.27
C SER A 173 -29.69 -0.77 -15.16
N ILE A 174 -30.65 -1.07 -14.28
CA ILE A 174 -31.83 -0.24 -14.04
C ILE A 174 -31.43 1.17 -13.61
N GLN A 175 -30.54 1.30 -12.62
CA GLN A 175 -30.07 2.61 -12.14
C GLN A 175 -29.36 3.42 -13.21
N ARG A 176 -28.59 2.76 -14.10
CA ARG A 176 -27.93 3.43 -15.22
C ARG A 176 -28.97 3.98 -16.20
N ASP A 177 -30.03 3.24 -16.50
CA ASP A 177 -31.06 3.68 -17.44
C ASP A 177 -31.93 4.79 -16.81
N VAL A 178 -32.26 4.69 -15.53
CA VAL A 178 -32.89 5.78 -14.74
C VAL A 178 -32.04 7.06 -14.78
N ARG A 179 -30.71 6.95 -14.65
CA ARG A 179 -29.79 8.11 -14.75
C ARG A 179 -29.73 8.68 -16.17
N LYS A 180 -29.78 7.84 -17.21
CA LYS A 180 -29.83 8.32 -18.60
C LYS A 180 -31.11 9.10 -18.86
N ILE A 181 -32.25 8.62 -18.39
CA ILE A 181 -33.53 9.32 -18.47
C ILE A 181 -33.45 10.64 -17.71
N GLY A 182 -32.89 10.63 -16.49
CA GLY A 182 -32.67 11.85 -15.71
C GLY A 182 -31.87 12.92 -16.47
N LYS A 183 -30.78 12.52 -17.16
CA LYS A 183 -30.01 13.44 -18.02
C LYS A 183 -30.81 13.97 -19.21
N LYS A 184 -31.70 13.16 -19.80
CA LYS A 184 -32.58 13.63 -20.88
C LYS A 184 -33.58 14.66 -20.36
N ILE A 185 -34.17 14.41 -19.19
CA ILE A 185 -35.07 15.36 -18.53
C ILE A 185 -34.34 16.68 -18.26
N GLU A 186 -33.13 16.63 -17.69
CA GLU A 186 -32.31 17.82 -17.43
C GLU A 186 -32.06 18.66 -18.71
N LEU A 187 -31.74 18.01 -19.83
CA LEU A 187 -31.57 18.69 -21.12
C LEU A 187 -32.86 19.31 -21.65
N LEU A 188 -34.00 18.66 -21.47
CA LEU A 188 -35.31 19.21 -21.89
C LEU A 188 -35.71 20.39 -20.99
N GLU A 189 -35.48 20.29 -19.68
CA GLU A 189 -35.72 21.37 -18.71
C GLU A 189 -34.84 22.60 -19.03
N ASP A 190 -33.58 22.39 -19.42
CA ASP A 190 -32.72 23.48 -19.89
C ASP A 190 -33.18 24.06 -21.23
N GLY A 191 -33.72 23.23 -22.13
CA GLY A 191 -34.36 23.67 -23.36
C GLY A 191 -35.57 24.58 -23.12
N ILE A 192 -36.42 24.24 -22.14
CA ILE A 192 -37.56 25.07 -21.74
C ILE A 192 -37.07 26.43 -21.25
N LYS A 193 -36.09 26.46 -20.35
CA LYS A 193 -35.51 27.73 -19.85
C LYS A 193 -34.97 28.59 -21.00
N GLN A 194 -34.30 28.00 -21.98
CA GLN A 194 -33.79 28.75 -23.13
C GLN A 194 -34.90 29.42 -23.95
N ILE A 195 -36.03 28.73 -24.15
CA ILE A 195 -37.19 29.28 -24.86
C ILE A 195 -37.86 30.37 -24.01
N GLU A 196 -38.02 30.14 -22.70
CA GLU A 196 -38.60 31.09 -21.75
C GLU A 196 -37.86 32.44 -21.72
N PHE A 197 -36.52 32.40 -21.83
CA PHE A 197 -35.67 33.61 -21.86
C PHE A 197 -35.38 34.15 -23.26
N SER A 198 -36.02 33.63 -24.31
CA SER A 198 -35.84 34.12 -25.69
C SER A 198 -36.64 35.41 -25.96
N GLU A 199 -36.28 36.13 -27.02
CA GLU A 199 -36.98 37.38 -27.40
C GLU A 199 -38.45 37.15 -27.76
N GLU A 200 -38.78 35.98 -28.33
CA GLU A 200 -40.14 35.53 -28.66
C GLU A 200 -40.36 34.10 -28.16
N PRO A 201 -40.82 33.91 -26.90
CA PRO A 201 -41.05 32.59 -26.33
C PRO A 201 -42.17 31.81 -27.06
N ASP A 202 -41.86 30.62 -27.55
CA ASP A 202 -42.84 29.69 -28.13
C ASP A 202 -43.48 28.82 -27.05
N GLU A 203 -44.68 29.21 -26.61
CA GLU A 203 -45.47 28.47 -25.60
C GLU A 203 -45.84 27.04 -26.05
N SER A 204 -46.03 26.81 -27.35
CA SER A 204 -46.37 25.48 -27.87
C SER A 204 -45.17 24.54 -27.75
N ALA A 205 -43.98 25.02 -28.14
CA ALA A 205 -42.75 24.26 -28.03
C ALA A 205 -42.39 23.93 -26.57
N MET A 206 -42.58 24.87 -25.64
CA MET A 206 -42.39 24.61 -24.20
C MET A 206 -43.33 23.52 -23.70
N LYS A 207 -44.61 23.57 -24.07
CA LYS A 207 -45.61 22.58 -23.65
C LYS A 207 -45.33 21.18 -24.21
N ASP A 208 -44.80 21.09 -25.43
CA ASP A 208 -44.36 19.81 -26.01
C ASP A 208 -43.17 19.22 -25.25
N LEU A 209 -42.21 20.05 -24.82
CA LEU A 209 -41.10 19.61 -23.97
C LEU A 209 -41.57 19.17 -22.58
N GLU A 210 -42.53 19.88 -21.98
CA GLU A 210 -43.15 19.49 -20.69
C GLU A 210 -43.84 18.14 -20.79
N ASN A 211 -44.57 17.87 -21.87
CA ASN A 211 -45.20 16.58 -22.12
C ASN A 211 -44.17 15.45 -22.23
N GLN A 212 -43.06 15.67 -22.96
CA GLN A 212 -41.96 14.71 -23.04
C GLN A 212 -41.30 14.46 -21.68
N ILE A 213 -41.12 15.51 -20.87
CA ILE A 213 -40.61 15.37 -19.51
C ILE A 213 -41.55 14.53 -18.66
N ALA A 214 -42.87 14.73 -18.77
CA ALA A 214 -43.87 13.95 -18.03
C ALA A 214 -43.83 12.46 -18.40
N GLU A 215 -43.72 12.14 -19.69
CA GLU A 215 -43.56 10.76 -20.19
C GLU A 215 -42.27 10.12 -19.65
N LEU A 216 -41.13 10.84 -19.75
CA LEU A 216 -39.86 10.36 -19.23
C LEU A 216 -39.86 10.18 -17.70
N LYS A 217 -40.56 11.04 -16.95
CA LYS A 217 -40.75 10.90 -15.50
C LYS A 217 -41.57 9.64 -15.17
N SER A 218 -42.61 9.34 -15.96
CA SER A 218 -43.37 8.10 -15.84
C SER A 218 -42.51 6.86 -16.09
N ASP A 219 -41.73 6.85 -17.18
CA ASP A 219 -40.80 5.76 -17.50
C ASP A 219 -39.76 5.54 -16.38
N GLN A 220 -39.27 6.62 -15.79
CA GLN A 220 -38.34 6.56 -14.68
C GLN A 220 -38.95 5.88 -13.45
N GLN A 221 -40.22 6.18 -13.13
CA GLN A 221 -40.94 5.52 -12.04
C GLN A 221 -41.13 4.03 -12.33
N LEU A 222 -41.56 3.69 -13.55
CA LEU A 222 -41.74 2.29 -13.98
C LEU A 222 -40.45 1.47 -13.87
N LEU A 223 -39.30 2.06 -14.24
CA LEU A 223 -38.00 1.40 -14.08
C LEU A 223 -37.62 1.26 -12.61
N THR A 224 -37.89 2.27 -11.78
CA THR A 224 -37.51 2.24 -10.36
C THR A 224 -38.26 1.15 -9.60
N VAL A 225 -39.53 0.91 -9.94
CA VAL A 225 -40.36 -0.16 -9.36
C VAL A 225 -39.82 -1.56 -9.69
N LYS A 226 -39.07 -1.72 -10.79
CA LYS A 226 -38.45 -3.00 -11.15
C LYS A 226 -37.25 -3.39 -10.28
N ILE A 227 -36.77 -2.51 -9.41
CA ILE A 227 -35.67 -2.84 -8.48
C ILE A 227 -36.20 -3.89 -7.48
N PRO A 228 -35.57 -5.07 -7.35
CA PRO A 228 -36.02 -6.10 -6.42
C PRO A 228 -36.00 -5.62 -4.96
N GLU A 229 -37.03 -5.96 -4.18
CA GLU A 229 -37.18 -5.55 -2.78
C GLU A 229 -36.00 -5.98 -1.90
N GLN A 230 -35.43 -7.15 -2.20
CA GLN A 230 -34.26 -7.72 -1.52
C GLN A 230 -32.95 -6.97 -1.79
N TRP A 231 -32.90 -6.02 -2.72
CA TRP A 231 -31.67 -5.30 -3.08
C TRP A 231 -31.01 -4.61 -1.88
N LYS A 232 -31.80 -3.93 -1.05
CA LYS A 232 -31.27 -3.13 0.05
C LYS A 232 -30.61 -4.02 1.11
N SER A 233 -31.31 -5.06 1.55
CA SER A 233 -30.79 -6.03 2.52
C SER A 233 -29.59 -6.79 1.96
N ALA A 234 -29.64 -7.20 0.69
CA ALA A 234 -28.53 -7.91 0.05
C ALA A 234 -27.26 -7.05 -0.05
N ARG A 235 -27.41 -5.77 -0.41
CA ARG A 235 -26.29 -4.81 -0.43
C ARG A 235 -25.71 -4.60 0.97
N GLU A 236 -26.55 -4.44 1.98
CA GLU A 236 -26.09 -4.29 3.37
C GLU A 236 -25.31 -5.53 3.85
N GLN A 237 -25.77 -6.73 3.51
CA GLN A 237 -25.07 -7.98 3.82
C GLN A 237 -23.71 -8.07 3.09
N TYR A 238 -23.64 -7.77 1.80
CA TYR A 238 -22.38 -7.73 1.05
C TYR A 238 -21.38 -6.76 1.70
N LEU A 239 -21.82 -5.53 2.02
CA LEU A 239 -20.97 -4.52 2.64
C LEU A 239 -20.49 -4.95 4.03
N ALA A 240 -21.32 -5.64 4.81
CA ALA A 240 -20.93 -6.18 6.11
C ALA A 240 -19.85 -7.27 5.98
N LEU A 241 -20.01 -8.20 5.03
CA LEU A 241 -19.03 -9.26 4.75
C LEU A 241 -17.71 -8.68 4.23
N ALA A 242 -17.77 -7.76 3.27
CA ALA A 242 -16.59 -7.08 2.73
C ALA A 242 -15.86 -6.26 3.80
N LYS A 243 -16.60 -5.60 4.70
CA LYS A 243 -16.02 -4.88 5.85
C LYS A 243 -15.35 -5.84 6.84
N LYS A 244 -15.95 -7.00 7.11
CA LYS A 244 -15.41 -8.04 8.01
C LYS A 244 -14.08 -8.58 7.47
N GLU A 245 -14.02 -8.91 6.18
CA GLU A 245 -12.79 -9.34 5.50
C GLU A 245 -11.69 -8.27 5.59
N LYS A 246 -12.03 -7.01 5.27
CA LYS A 246 -11.08 -5.89 5.35
C LYS A 246 -10.53 -5.67 6.76
N ILE A 247 -11.38 -5.78 7.78
CA ILE A 247 -10.98 -5.65 9.19
C ILE A 247 -10.03 -6.80 9.58
N ALA A 248 -10.31 -8.03 9.15
CA ALA A 248 -9.46 -9.18 9.42
C ALA A 248 -8.05 -8.99 8.82
N ARG A 249 -7.96 -8.56 7.55
CA ARG A 249 -6.67 -8.25 6.90
C ARG A 249 -5.94 -7.11 7.60
N ASN A 250 -6.62 -6.01 7.95
CA ASN A 250 -5.99 -4.90 8.67
C ASN A 250 -5.52 -5.29 10.08
N LYS A 251 -6.19 -6.24 10.75
CA LYS A 251 -5.75 -6.80 12.02
C LYS A 251 -4.48 -7.62 11.85
N TYR A 252 -4.42 -8.48 10.84
CA TYR A 252 -3.20 -9.22 10.48
C TYR A 252 -2.02 -8.28 10.21
N ARG A 253 -2.21 -7.27 9.36
CA ARG A 253 -1.17 -6.30 9.01
C ARG A 253 -0.56 -5.63 10.24
N ARG A 254 -1.41 -5.11 11.13
CA ARG A 254 -0.95 -4.50 12.38
C ARG A 254 -0.24 -5.51 13.27
N LEU A 255 -0.81 -6.71 13.43
CA LEU A 255 -0.21 -7.77 14.24
C LEU A 255 1.22 -8.10 13.77
N VAL A 256 1.43 -8.32 12.47
CA VAL A 256 2.76 -8.67 11.94
C VAL A 256 3.74 -7.50 12.02
N ASP A 257 3.29 -6.29 11.69
CA ASP A 257 4.13 -5.08 11.75
C ASP A 257 4.52 -4.75 13.20
N ASP A 258 3.55 -4.69 14.12
CA ASP A 258 3.79 -4.33 15.52
C ASP A 258 4.68 -5.37 16.21
N SER A 259 4.42 -6.67 15.97
CA SER A 259 5.22 -7.73 16.59
C SER A 259 6.64 -7.80 16.02
N TYR A 260 6.83 -7.58 14.72
CA TYR A 260 8.16 -7.56 14.11
C TYR A 260 8.94 -6.28 14.44
N GLN A 261 8.27 -5.15 14.62
CA GLN A 261 8.90 -3.91 15.09
C GLN A 261 9.64 -4.10 16.42
N VAL A 262 9.14 -4.95 17.32
CA VAL A 262 9.82 -5.27 18.58
C VAL A 262 11.17 -5.95 18.34
N VAL A 263 11.26 -6.84 17.35
CA VAL A 263 12.52 -7.50 16.95
C VAL A 263 13.48 -6.49 16.36
N VAL A 264 13.01 -5.66 15.42
CA VAL A 264 13.80 -4.59 14.78
C VAL A 264 14.36 -3.64 15.83
N ASP A 265 13.51 -3.16 16.74
CA ASP A 265 13.90 -2.21 17.78
C ASP A 265 14.92 -2.82 18.73
N THR A 266 14.74 -4.09 19.11
CA THR A 266 15.67 -4.82 19.99
C THR A 266 17.03 -4.96 19.32
N ARG A 267 17.08 -5.34 18.03
CA ARG A 267 18.33 -5.43 17.28
C ARG A 267 19.05 -4.08 17.18
N LEU A 268 18.31 -3.00 16.86
CA LEU A 268 18.88 -1.66 16.78
C LEU A 268 19.42 -1.17 18.13
N MET A 269 18.70 -1.43 19.22
CA MET A 269 19.17 -1.09 20.57
C MET A 269 20.45 -1.83 20.95
N ILE A 270 20.52 -3.14 20.66
CA ILE A 270 21.71 -3.97 20.92
C ILE A 270 22.89 -3.54 20.05
N ALA A 271 22.66 -3.22 18.77
CA ALA A 271 23.70 -2.77 17.84
C ALA A 271 24.34 -1.45 18.31
N ALA A 272 23.55 -0.54 18.87
CA ALA A 272 24.00 0.76 19.39
C ALA A 272 24.72 0.70 20.76
N ALA A 273 25.03 -0.49 21.28
CA ALA A 273 25.70 -0.64 22.58
C ALA A 273 27.06 0.10 22.64
N ASP A 274 27.88 -0.06 21.61
CA ASP A 274 29.23 0.52 21.58
C ASP A 274 29.17 2.06 21.42
N GLU A 275 28.23 2.55 20.60
CA GLU A 275 28.01 3.98 20.38
C GLU A 275 27.61 4.68 21.70
N LEU A 276 26.69 4.08 22.47
CA LEU A 276 26.33 4.61 23.79
C LEU A 276 27.50 4.59 24.77
N LYS A 277 28.33 3.55 24.73
CA LYS A 277 29.51 3.45 25.58
C LYS A 277 30.56 4.52 25.24
N GLN A 278 30.71 4.87 23.97
CA GLN A 278 31.60 5.95 23.54
C GLN A 278 31.13 7.33 24.01
N LEU A 279 29.82 7.54 24.16
CA LEU A 279 29.27 8.81 24.66
C LEU A 279 29.39 8.97 26.19
N GLN A 280 29.63 7.91 26.95
CA GLN A 280 29.70 7.98 28.42
C GLN A 280 30.76 8.98 28.92
N PRO A 281 32.02 8.95 28.47
CA PRO A 281 33.03 9.95 28.85
C PRO A 281 32.63 11.39 28.49
N GLU A 282 31.94 11.60 27.36
CA GLU A 282 31.47 12.92 26.95
C GLU A 282 30.42 13.47 27.93
N LEU A 283 29.50 12.62 28.41
CA LEU A 283 28.52 13.00 29.42
C LEU A 283 29.17 13.27 30.78
N GLU A 284 30.14 12.46 31.19
CA GLU A 284 30.87 12.66 32.44
C GLU A 284 31.68 13.97 32.41
N ALA A 285 32.29 14.31 31.27
CA ALA A 285 33.00 15.57 31.09
C ALA A 285 32.09 16.80 31.28
N LEU A 286 30.77 16.67 31.05
CA LEU A 286 29.82 17.77 31.26
C LEU A 286 29.72 18.22 32.73
N PHE A 287 30.18 17.43 33.71
CA PHE A 287 30.22 17.90 35.10
C PHE A 287 31.13 19.12 35.26
N MET A 288 32.31 19.09 34.66
CA MET A 288 33.25 20.22 34.69
C MET A 288 32.68 21.40 33.90
N VAL A 289 32.06 21.13 32.74
CA VAL A 289 31.42 22.16 31.90
C VAL A 289 30.29 22.87 32.65
N ILE A 290 29.41 22.12 33.34
CA ILE A 290 28.30 22.69 34.12
C ILE A 290 28.82 23.46 35.33
N ARG A 291 29.98 23.11 35.90
CA ARG A 291 30.56 23.79 37.06
C ARG A 291 31.30 25.07 36.69
N ASP A 292 32.12 25.01 35.64
CA ASP A 292 33.18 26.00 35.42
C ASP A 292 32.91 26.92 34.21
N ALA A 293 32.21 26.44 33.17
CA ALA A 293 32.01 27.25 31.96
C ALA A 293 30.94 28.34 32.14
N GLU A 294 30.95 29.34 31.25
CA GLU A 294 29.87 30.32 31.14
C GLU A 294 28.55 29.62 30.79
N PHE A 295 27.41 30.11 31.29
CA PHE A 295 26.11 29.48 31.06
C PHE A 295 25.79 29.26 29.57
N LYS A 296 26.15 30.23 28.71
CA LYS A 296 25.92 30.14 27.27
C LYS A 296 26.70 28.99 26.64
N ASP A 297 27.97 28.87 26.99
CA ASP A 297 28.87 27.84 26.45
C ASP A 297 28.54 26.46 27.00
N ALA A 298 28.23 26.37 28.30
CA ALA A 298 27.77 25.13 28.92
C ALA A 298 26.49 24.61 28.25
N MET A 299 25.53 25.50 27.95
CA MET A 299 24.33 25.12 27.22
C MET A 299 24.61 24.65 25.79
N ALA A 300 25.59 25.25 25.10
CA ALA A 300 25.98 24.87 23.75
C ALA A 300 26.62 23.47 23.75
N GLN A 301 27.54 23.19 24.67
CA GLN A 301 28.19 21.88 24.79
C GLN A 301 27.20 20.77 25.18
N ILE A 302 26.30 21.04 26.14
CA ILE A 302 25.22 20.08 26.48
C ILE A 302 24.36 19.79 25.25
N LYS A 303 24.08 20.80 24.41
CA LYS A 303 23.27 20.62 23.19
C LYS A 303 23.98 19.75 22.14
N VAL A 304 25.31 19.81 22.04
CA VAL A 304 26.09 18.95 21.14
C VAL A 304 25.89 17.49 21.55
N VAL A 305 26.13 17.15 22.82
CA VAL A 305 25.93 15.79 23.35
C VAL A 305 24.46 15.35 23.25
N GLU A 306 23.51 16.25 23.52
CA GLU A 306 22.06 16.02 23.33
C GLU A 306 21.72 15.63 21.88
N SER A 307 22.43 16.21 20.91
CA SER A 307 22.21 15.97 19.48
C SER A 307 22.80 14.64 19.04
N SER A 308 23.96 14.25 19.56
CA SER A 308 24.56 12.92 19.30
C SER A 308 23.66 11.77 19.76
N LEU A 309 22.87 11.97 20.82
CA LEU A 309 21.89 10.97 21.29
C LEU A 309 20.62 10.86 20.43
N SER A 310 20.45 11.70 19.40
CA SER A 310 19.20 11.73 18.61
C SER A 310 19.06 10.60 17.59
N SER A 311 20.18 10.10 17.06
CA SER A 311 20.25 8.96 16.14
C SER A 311 20.12 7.62 16.85
N ILE A 312 20.38 7.57 18.15
CA ILE A 312 20.44 6.32 18.90
C ILE A 312 19.04 5.88 19.34
N LYS A 313 18.65 4.66 18.94
CA LYS A 313 17.35 4.07 19.32
C LYS A 313 17.21 4.00 20.85
N ASN A 314 16.09 4.56 21.33
CA ASN A 314 15.72 4.64 22.75
C ASN A 314 16.69 5.42 23.66
N ALA A 315 17.54 6.30 23.13
CA ALA A 315 18.36 7.21 23.94
C ALA A 315 17.59 8.47 24.43
N HIS A 316 16.32 8.62 24.05
CA HIS A 316 15.48 9.77 24.43
C HIS A 316 15.40 10.02 25.95
N PRO A 317 15.32 9.02 26.85
CA PRO A 317 15.32 9.26 28.29
C PRO A 317 16.57 10.00 28.79
N VAL A 318 17.76 9.64 28.30
CA VAL A 318 19.03 10.32 28.60
C VAL A 318 18.99 11.75 28.03
N LYS A 319 18.64 11.88 26.75
CA LYS A 319 18.47 13.17 26.06
C LYS A 319 17.52 14.11 26.81
N SER A 320 16.41 13.59 27.32
CA SER A 320 15.41 14.36 28.08
C SER A 320 16.01 14.96 29.35
N LYS A 321 16.88 14.23 30.06
CA LYS A 321 17.59 14.74 31.23
C LYS A 321 18.60 15.82 30.87
N LEU A 322 19.38 15.64 29.79
CA LEU A 322 20.31 16.67 29.30
C LEU A 322 19.57 17.95 28.88
N SER A 323 18.43 17.83 28.19
CA SER A 323 17.58 18.99 27.86
C SER A 323 17.08 19.69 29.13
N LYS A 324 16.72 18.95 30.20
CA LYS A 324 16.34 19.54 31.49
C LYS A 324 17.51 20.23 32.18
N ALA A 325 18.71 19.66 32.13
CA ALA A 325 19.94 20.30 32.63
C ALA A 325 20.19 21.64 31.92
N ARG A 326 20.15 21.63 30.58
CA ARG A 326 20.29 22.83 29.74
C ARG A 326 19.22 23.89 30.05
N ARG A 327 17.97 23.49 30.28
CA ARG A 327 16.88 24.41 30.66
C ARG A 327 17.09 25.03 32.04
N ALA A 328 17.65 24.29 33.00
CA ALA A 328 17.98 24.80 34.32
C ALA A 328 19.04 25.91 34.24
N LEU A 329 20.07 25.73 33.41
CA LEU A 329 21.06 26.78 33.15
C LEU A 329 20.45 27.99 32.42
N LYS A 330 19.56 27.77 31.44
CA LYS A 330 18.93 28.85 30.67
C LYS A 330 18.00 29.74 31.51
N LYS A 331 17.10 29.13 32.27
CA LYS A 331 15.98 29.83 32.92
C LYS A 331 16.29 30.23 34.35
N THR A 332 16.84 29.30 35.12
CA THR A 332 17.03 29.46 36.56
C THR A 332 18.48 29.70 36.94
N GLN A 333 19.41 29.62 35.97
CA GLN A 333 20.87 29.74 36.18
C GLN A 333 21.38 28.85 37.32
N ASP A 334 20.73 27.70 37.48
CA ASP A 334 20.88 26.81 38.64
C ASP A 334 21.80 25.64 38.26
N ARG A 335 23.06 25.72 38.68
CA ARG A 335 24.09 24.71 38.40
C ARG A 335 23.83 23.41 39.16
N ASP A 336 23.32 23.47 40.39
CA ASP A 336 23.03 22.27 41.19
C ASP A 336 21.91 21.44 40.58
N LYS A 337 20.84 22.11 40.14
CA LYS A 337 19.75 21.45 39.42
C LYS A 337 20.20 20.90 38.08
N ALA A 338 21.10 21.60 37.36
CA ALA A 338 21.67 21.10 36.12
C ALA A 338 22.52 19.84 36.36
N SER A 339 23.42 19.87 37.32
CA SER A 339 24.24 18.72 37.75
C SER A 339 23.38 17.55 38.22
N GLY A 340 22.32 17.80 38.98
CA GLY A 340 21.38 16.77 39.44
C GLY A 340 20.58 16.12 38.29
N GLN A 341 20.33 16.82 37.18
CA GLN A 341 19.79 16.20 35.98
C GLN A 341 20.86 15.41 35.20
N LEU A 342 22.11 15.88 35.18
CA LEU A 342 23.23 15.16 34.55
C LEU A 342 23.50 13.83 35.24
N VAL A 343 23.53 13.79 36.59
CA VAL A 343 23.64 12.53 37.36
C VAL A 343 22.54 11.55 36.95
N LYS A 344 21.29 12.02 36.86
CA LYS A 344 20.17 11.18 36.42
C LYS A 344 20.32 10.72 34.96
N ALA A 345 20.96 11.51 34.11
CA ALA A 345 21.23 11.13 32.72
C ALA A 345 22.26 10.00 32.66
N ILE A 346 23.35 10.12 33.41
CA ILE A 346 24.44 9.14 33.49
C ILE A 346 23.94 7.83 34.10
N GLN A 347 23.17 7.87 35.19
CA GLN A 347 22.57 6.66 35.77
C GLN A 347 21.69 5.89 34.77
N ILE A 348 20.88 6.60 33.96
CA ILE A 348 20.08 5.96 32.92
C ILE A 348 20.99 5.38 31.82
N LEU A 349 22.03 6.12 31.43
CA LEU A 349 22.98 5.68 30.41
C LEU A 349 23.74 4.42 30.84
N GLU A 350 24.22 4.36 32.08
CA GLU A 350 24.92 3.19 32.64
C GLU A 350 24.06 1.94 32.58
N VAL A 351 22.80 2.04 33.04
CA VAL A 351 21.84 0.93 32.94
C VAL A 351 21.65 0.51 31.48
N GLU A 352 21.48 1.46 30.57
CA GLU A 352 21.33 1.18 29.13
C GLU A 352 22.58 0.49 28.53
N ILE A 353 23.79 0.92 28.89
CA ILE A 353 25.04 0.32 28.42
C ILE A 353 25.17 -1.11 28.95
N GLU A 354 24.89 -1.34 30.23
CA GLU A 354 25.07 -2.63 30.89
C GLU A 354 24.22 -3.74 30.24
N TRP A 355 22.90 -3.49 30.11
CA TRP A 355 22.02 -4.50 29.54
C TRP A 355 22.28 -4.71 28.04
N ARG A 356 22.55 -3.64 27.27
CA ARG A 356 22.83 -3.75 25.82
C ARG A 356 24.13 -4.48 25.55
N THR A 357 25.17 -4.25 26.36
CA THR A 357 26.45 -4.97 26.26
C THR A 357 26.26 -6.46 26.56
N SER A 358 25.45 -6.78 27.57
CA SER A 358 25.12 -8.17 27.91
C SER A 358 24.30 -8.84 26.80
N ALA A 359 23.28 -8.15 26.28
CA ALA A 359 22.45 -8.61 25.18
C ALA A 359 23.27 -8.83 23.90
N LYS A 360 24.23 -7.95 23.60
CA LYS A 360 25.13 -8.10 22.45
C LYS A 360 25.96 -9.38 22.49
N LYS A 361 26.35 -9.84 23.68
CA LYS A 361 27.12 -11.07 23.87
C LYS A 361 26.26 -12.33 23.91
N LYS A 362 25.09 -12.27 24.57
CA LYS A 362 24.30 -13.46 24.93
C LYS A 362 23.01 -13.65 24.11
N PHE A 363 22.45 -12.58 23.55
CA PHE A 363 21.14 -12.59 22.88
C PHE A 363 21.21 -12.41 21.37
N SER A 364 22.15 -11.58 20.91
CA SER A 364 22.25 -11.10 19.52
C SER A 364 22.17 -12.24 18.49
N HIS A 365 22.95 -13.30 18.69
CA HIS A 365 23.00 -14.43 17.77
C HIS A 365 21.65 -15.19 17.68
N GLY A 366 21.03 -15.48 18.82
CA GLY A 366 19.73 -16.16 18.84
C GLY A 366 18.61 -15.30 18.24
N LEU A 367 18.66 -13.99 18.47
CA LEU A 367 17.73 -13.04 17.85
C LEU A 367 17.94 -12.91 16.33
N GLU A 368 19.19 -12.98 15.86
CA GLU A 368 19.51 -12.97 14.43
C GLU A 368 19.06 -14.25 13.72
N GLN A 369 19.27 -15.42 14.34
CA GLN A 369 18.73 -16.68 13.84
C GLN A 369 17.20 -16.63 13.73
N PHE A 370 16.53 -16.08 14.75
CA PHE A 370 15.09 -15.87 14.73
C PHE A 370 14.67 -14.92 13.60
N ASP A 371 15.31 -13.76 13.48
CA ASP A 371 15.03 -12.78 12.44
C ASP A 371 15.18 -13.36 11.03
N ASN A 372 16.21 -14.18 10.79
CA ASN A 372 16.43 -14.82 9.50
C ASN A 372 15.26 -15.73 9.06
N VAL A 373 14.56 -16.35 10.01
CA VAL A 373 13.38 -17.16 9.75
C VAL A 373 12.16 -16.29 9.44
N VAL A 374 11.94 -15.20 10.18
CA VAL A 374 10.67 -14.44 10.12
C VAL A 374 10.70 -13.20 9.22
N LYS A 375 11.88 -12.67 8.86
CA LYS A 375 12.00 -11.39 8.12
C LYS A 375 11.37 -11.39 6.73
N ASN A 376 11.33 -12.55 6.05
CA ASN A 376 10.73 -12.68 4.72
C ASN A 376 9.26 -13.14 4.76
N THR A 377 8.68 -13.30 5.95
CA THR A 377 7.26 -13.66 6.15
C THR A 377 6.59 -12.62 7.05
N VAL A 378 6.66 -12.79 8.37
CA VAL A 378 6.09 -11.86 9.36
C VAL A 378 6.66 -10.46 9.18
N GLY A 379 7.96 -10.34 8.97
CA GLY A 379 8.65 -9.07 8.82
C GLY A 379 8.66 -8.47 7.41
N LEU A 380 8.03 -9.12 6.41
CA LEU A 380 8.23 -8.76 5.00
C LEU A 380 7.80 -7.32 4.70
N ARG A 381 6.67 -6.90 5.28
CA ARG A 381 6.10 -5.56 5.10
C ARG A 381 7.02 -4.44 5.61
N MET A 382 7.92 -4.76 6.53
CA MET A 382 8.85 -3.83 7.17
C MET A 382 10.24 -3.84 6.54
N GLN A 383 10.50 -4.67 5.53
CA GLN A 383 11.76 -4.62 4.80
C GLN A 383 11.80 -3.34 3.94
N ASP A 384 12.99 -2.82 3.67
CA ASP A 384 13.14 -1.62 2.85
C ASP A 384 12.68 -1.84 1.41
N ARG A 385 12.93 -3.04 0.87
CA ARG A 385 12.61 -3.43 -0.49
C ARG A 385 12.25 -4.91 -0.62
N LEU A 386 11.48 -5.23 -1.64
CA LEU A 386 11.24 -6.60 -2.06
C LEU A 386 12.51 -7.18 -2.71
N LYS A 387 12.71 -8.48 -2.55
CA LYS A 387 13.66 -9.23 -3.40
C LYS A 387 13.11 -9.33 -4.81
N ILE A 388 13.99 -9.55 -5.79
CA ILE A 388 13.60 -9.67 -7.21
C ILE A 388 12.55 -10.77 -7.40
N GLU A 389 12.77 -11.96 -6.82
CA GLU A 389 11.81 -13.08 -6.88
C GLU A 389 10.44 -12.72 -6.31
N GLN A 390 10.41 -12.01 -5.17
CA GLN A 390 9.17 -11.55 -4.53
C GLN A 390 8.45 -10.50 -5.39
N ALA A 391 9.21 -9.59 -5.99
CA ALA A 391 8.68 -8.57 -6.89
C ALA A 391 8.10 -9.19 -8.16
N GLU A 392 8.71 -10.24 -8.71
CA GLU A 392 8.22 -10.96 -9.89
C GLU A 392 6.91 -11.71 -9.61
N GLU A 393 6.80 -12.37 -8.46
CA GLU A 393 5.58 -13.06 -8.04
C GLU A 393 4.43 -12.06 -7.82
N ILE A 394 4.69 -10.96 -7.11
CA ILE A 394 3.71 -9.88 -6.87
C ILE A 394 3.31 -9.21 -8.20
N ALA A 395 4.25 -8.98 -9.11
CA ALA A 395 3.95 -8.44 -10.44
C ALA A 395 3.01 -9.34 -11.25
N GLY A 396 3.21 -10.66 -11.13
CA GLY A 396 2.31 -11.68 -11.69
C GLY A 396 0.88 -11.52 -11.17
N CYS A 397 0.72 -11.50 -9.84
CA CYS A 397 -0.59 -11.31 -9.21
C CYS A 397 -1.26 -9.98 -9.63
N LEU A 398 -0.51 -8.87 -9.64
CA LEU A 398 -1.03 -7.55 -10.03
C LEU A 398 -1.40 -7.45 -11.51
N ALA A 399 -0.91 -8.36 -12.36
CA ALA A 399 -1.27 -8.38 -13.76
C ALA A 399 -2.71 -8.87 -13.99
N HIS A 400 -3.29 -9.59 -13.03
CA HIS A 400 -4.66 -10.09 -13.11
C HIS A 400 -5.69 -9.00 -12.81
N HIS A 401 -6.80 -9.07 -13.52
CA HIS A 401 -7.91 -8.15 -13.33
C HIS A 401 -8.67 -8.48 -12.05
N LYS A 402 -8.78 -7.50 -11.15
CA LYS A 402 -9.70 -7.58 -10.01
C LYS A 402 -11.00 -6.85 -10.32
N ASP A 403 -12.11 -7.56 -10.20
CA ASP A 403 -13.43 -6.94 -10.22
C ASP A 403 -13.68 -6.25 -8.87
N ILE A 404 -13.96 -4.96 -8.92
CA ILE A 404 -14.34 -4.15 -7.75
C ILE A 404 -15.74 -3.55 -7.90
N SER A 405 -16.43 -3.85 -9.00
CA SER A 405 -17.72 -3.27 -9.37
C SER A 405 -18.80 -3.58 -8.34
N LEU A 406 -18.75 -4.76 -7.72
CA LEU A 406 -19.68 -5.19 -6.67
C LEU A 406 -19.67 -4.27 -5.44
N ALA A 407 -18.59 -3.52 -5.22
CA ALA A 407 -18.51 -2.56 -4.11
C ALA A 407 -19.23 -1.22 -4.38
N PHE A 408 -19.46 -0.87 -5.65
CA PHE A 408 -20.02 0.41 -6.07
C PHE A 408 -21.49 0.28 -6.40
#